data_AF-A0A350XE23-F1
#
_entry.id   AF-A0A350XE23-F1
#
_cell.length_a   1.000
_cell.length_b   1.000
_cell.length_c   1.000
_cell.angle_alpha   90.00
_cell.angle_beta   90.00
_cell.angle_gamma   90.00
#
_symmetry.space_group_name_H-M   'P 1'
#
loop_
_entity.id
_entity.type
_entity.pdbx_description
1 polymer ?
#
loop_
_entity_poly.entity_id
_entity_poly.type
_entity_poly.pdbx_seq_one_letter_code
_entity_poly.pdbx_strand_id
1 'polypeptide(L)'
;MAVLNNAQEEQLRDIGMHLQKLRQQQSISIEEVSAKTCIRLRMLKALEEGKLDELPEPIYIQGFIRRYGDFLGLDGNALAKTFSTDYPPVEFDAQAILGNTTAKKPEVEIYEPNLIEESSAQPEIDTLASPPPAKPIRPYLAYIILGVAALVGLVYAINKPRTLESATQKQQPVTQPVSASPVTSTPKPLDAANISKSPTVSPT
;
A
#
# COMPACT_ATOMS: atom_id res chain seq x y z
N MET A 1 -6.43 17.87 -39.89
CA MET A 1 -5.25 17.33 -39.20
C MET A 1 -5.20 17.97 -37.84
N ALA A 2 -5.03 17.21 -36.75
CA ALA A 2 -4.83 17.79 -35.42
C ALA A 2 -3.41 18.39 -35.35
N VAL A 3 -3.29 19.63 -34.86
CA VAL A 3 -2.02 20.37 -34.84
C VAL A 3 -1.44 20.33 -33.42
N LEU A 4 -0.68 19.25 -33.14
CA LEU A 4 0.34 19.18 -32.09
C LEU A 4 -0.04 19.79 -30.72
N ASN A 5 -0.97 19.17 -30.01
CA ASN A 5 -1.30 19.52 -28.62
C ASN A 5 -0.25 19.01 -27.60
N ASN A 6 1.03 19.00 -27.97
CA ASN A 6 2.13 18.43 -27.19
C ASN A 6 2.20 18.99 -25.75
N ALA A 7 1.88 20.27 -25.58
CA ALA A 7 1.88 20.93 -24.26
C ALA A 7 0.73 20.42 -23.36
N GLN A 8 -0.44 20.07 -23.91
CA GLN A 8 -1.51 19.41 -23.15
C GLN A 8 -1.09 17.98 -22.78
N GLU A 9 -0.41 17.26 -23.67
CA GLU A 9 0.08 15.91 -23.38
C GLU A 9 1.12 15.91 -22.24
N GLU A 10 2.07 16.85 -22.27
CA GLU A 10 3.07 17.05 -21.21
C GLU A 10 2.40 17.43 -19.87
N GLN A 11 1.50 18.42 -19.86
CA GLN A 11 0.72 18.80 -18.67
C GLN A 11 -0.10 17.63 -18.12
N LEU A 12 -0.81 16.89 -18.98
CA LEU A 12 -1.61 15.74 -18.59
C LEU A 12 -0.75 14.64 -17.97
N ARG A 13 0.43 14.40 -18.52
CA ARG A 13 1.38 13.40 -18.04
C ARG A 13 1.91 13.71 -16.64
N ASP A 14 2.28 14.96 -16.37
CA ASP A 14 2.72 15.40 -15.04
C ASP A 14 1.59 15.34 -14.01
N ILE A 15 0.38 15.80 -14.38
CA ILE A 15 -0.82 15.73 -13.53
C ILE A 15 -1.21 14.27 -13.26
N GLY A 16 -1.19 13.41 -14.28
CA GLY A 16 -1.48 11.99 -14.21
C GLY A 16 -0.52 11.24 -13.30
N MET A 17 0.78 11.47 -13.47
CA MET A 17 1.83 10.92 -12.59
C MET A 17 1.68 11.42 -11.15
N HIS A 18 1.31 12.69 -10.93
CA HIS A 18 1.07 13.24 -9.60
C HIS A 18 -0.13 12.57 -8.91
N LEU A 19 -1.27 12.49 -9.59
CA LEU A 19 -2.50 11.85 -9.09
C LEU A 19 -2.27 10.35 -8.82
N GLN A 20 -1.65 9.63 -9.76
CA GLN A 20 -1.28 8.22 -9.58
C GLN A 20 -0.42 8.01 -8.33
N LYS A 21 0.65 8.80 -8.19
CA LYS A 21 1.57 8.71 -7.06
C LYS A 21 0.86 8.96 -5.74
N LEU A 22 0.04 10.01 -5.66
CA LEU A 22 -0.71 10.34 -4.44
C LEU A 22 -1.73 9.25 -4.09
N ARG A 23 -2.48 8.73 -5.07
CA ARG A 23 -3.39 7.58 -4.88
C ARG A 23 -2.65 6.36 -4.32
N GLN A 24 -1.49 6.02 -4.90
CA GLN A 24 -0.67 4.89 -4.44
C GLN A 24 -0.11 5.11 -3.03
N GLN A 25 0.30 6.34 -2.67
CA GLN A 25 0.74 6.68 -1.32
C GLN A 25 -0.41 6.55 -0.29
N GLN A 26 -1.64 6.84 -0.68
CA GLN A 26 -2.85 6.61 0.13
C GLN A 26 -3.33 5.13 0.11
N SER A 27 -2.65 4.25 -0.64
CA SER A 27 -3.01 2.83 -0.86
C SER A 27 -4.40 2.61 -1.51
N ILE A 28 -4.94 3.61 -2.20
CA ILE A 28 -6.27 3.56 -2.82
C ILE A 28 -6.23 2.83 -4.18
N SER A 29 -7.25 2.01 -4.46
CA SER A 29 -7.39 1.36 -5.77
C SER A 29 -7.94 2.32 -6.83
N ILE A 30 -7.54 2.18 -8.09
CA ILE A 30 -8.07 3.02 -9.18
C ILE A 30 -9.53 2.68 -9.49
N GLU A 31 -9.94 1.44 -9.21
CA GLU A 31 -11.32 0.97 -9.18
C GLU A 31 -12.17 1.70 -8.12
N GLU A 32 -11.62 1.98 -6.93
CA GLU A 32 -12.29 2.80 -5.91
C GLU A 32 -12.43 4.27 -6.34
N VAL A 33 -11.40 4.87 -6.94
CA VAL A 33 -11.53 6.22 -7.53
C VAL A 33 -12.66 6.26 -8.56
N SER A 34 -12.74 5.24 -9.43
CA SER A 34 -13.81 5.12 -10.44
C SER A 34 -15.20 5.07 -9.79
N ALA A 35 -15.37 4.27 -8.73
CA ALA A 35 -16.63 4.15 -8.00
C ALA A 35 -17.01 5.41 -7.20
N LYS A 36 -16.03 6.19 -6.74
CA LYS A 36 -16.26 7.39 -5.89
C LYS A 36 -16.43 8.68 -6.69
N THR A 37 -15.79 8.80 -7.86
CA THR A 37 -15.84 10.01 -8.73
C THR A 37 -16.87 9.90 -9.86
N CYS A 38 -17.43 8.71 -10.06
CA CYS A 38 -18.25 8.32 -11.21
C CYS A 38 -17.55 8.54 -12.57
N ILE A 39 -16.22 8.49 -12.60
CA ILE A 39 -15.42 8.54 -13.84
C ILE A 39 -15.13 7.10 -14.27
N ARG A 40 -15.38 6.76 -15.54
CA ARG A 40 -15.15 5.41 -16.08
C ARG A 40 -13.68 5.00 -15.94
N LEU A 41 -13.44 3.77 -15.48
CA LEU A 41 -12.11 3.23 -15.16
C LEU A 41 -11.07 3.39 -16.29
N ARG A 42 -11.47 3.25 -17.57
CA ARG A 42 -10.58 3.50 -18.74
C ARG A 42 -10.06 4.94 -18.76
N MET A 43 -10.92 5.93 -18.49
CA MET A 43 -10.55 7.35 -18.51
C MET A 43 -9.57 7.68 -17.38
N LEU A 44 -9.74 7.09 -16.19
CA LEU A 44 -8.78 7.26 -15.10
C LEU A 44 -7.42 6.60 -15.41
N LYS A 45 -7.40 5.46 -16.11
CA LYS A 45 -6.16 4.82 -16.57
C LYS A 45 -5.46 5.68 -17.63
N ALA A 46 -6.18 6.16 -18.64
CA ALA A 46 -5.65 7.11 -19.62
C ALA A 46 -5.12 8.41 -18.98
N LEU A 47 -5.82 8.95 -17.97
CA LEU A 47 -5.39 10.12 -17.21
C LEU A 47 -4.08 9.87 -16.45
N GLU A 48 -3.96 8.75 -15.72
CA GLU A 48 -2.73 8.39 -15.00
C GLU A 48 -1.55 8.06 -15.94
N GLU A 49 -1.84 7.50 -17.12
CA GLU A 49 -0.85 7.12 -18.13
C GLU A 49 -0.41 8.30 -19.04
N GLY A 50 -1.06 9.47 -18.93
CA GLY A 50 -0.77 10.66 -19.73
C GLY A 50 -1.32 10.63 -21.16
N LYS A 51 -2.23 9.69 -21.47
CA LYS A 51 -2.73 9.43 -22.83
C LYS A 51 -3.85 10.39 -23.22
N LEU A 52 -3.48 11.49 -23.85
CA LEU A 52 -4.43 12.50 -24.34
C LEU A 52 -5.36 11.94 -25.46
N ASP A 53 -4.87 10.99 -26.26
CA ASP A 53 -5.58 10.33 -27.35
C ASP A 53 -6.66 9.33 -26.91
N GLU A 54 -6.53 8.78 -25.69
CA GLU A 54 -7.55 7.90 -25.09
C GLU A 54 -8.65 8.67 -24.32
N LEU A 55 -8.61 10.00 -24.28
CA LEU A 55 -9.51 10.86 -23.51
C LEU A 55 -10.51 11.66 -24.39
N PRO A 56 -11.60 12.20 -23.81
CA PRO A 56 -12.51 13.14 -24.48
C PRO A 56 -11.93 14.56 -24.54
N GLU A 57 -12.68 15.51 -25.12
CA GLU A 57 -12.30 16.93 -25.26
C GLU A 57 -11.71 17.55 -23.96
N PRO A 58 -10.72 18.47 -24.05
CA PRO A 58 -9.98 19.05 -22.92
C PRO A 58 -10.84 19.55 -21.75
N ILE A 59 -12.03 20.09 -22.04
CA ILE A 59 -12.97 20.58 -21.03
C ILE A 59 -13.49 19.47 -20.10
N TYR A 60 -13.66 18.24 -20.60
CA TYR A 60 -14.00 17.08 -19.77
C TYR A 60 -12.79 16.57 -18.99
N ILE A 61 -11.58 16.67 -19.56
CA ILE A 61 -10.33 16.29 -18.89
C ILE A 61 -10.12 17.16 -17.64
N GLN A 62 -10.30 18.49 -17.72
CA GLN A 62 -10.34 19.36 -16.53
C GLN A 62 -11.37 18.88 -15.49
N GLY A 63 -12.58 18.52 -15.95
CA GLY A 63 -13.65 17.96 -15.11
C GLY A 63 -13.36 16.58 -14.50
N PHE A 64 -12.35 15.85 -15.01
CA PHE A 64 -11.83 14.61 -14.42
C PHE A 64 -10.68 14.90 -13.45
N ILE A 65 -9.70 15.71 -13.85
CA ILE A 65 -8.57 16.16 -13.03
C ILE A 65 -9.10 16.77 -11.72
N ARG A 66 -10.09 17.66 -11.81
CA ARG A 66 -10.72 18.27 -10.63
C ARG A 66 -11.31 17.22 -9.70
N ARG A 67 -12.20 16.36 -10.19
CA ARG A 67 -12.88 15.36 -9.36
C ARG A 67 -11.93 14.35 -8.74
N TYR A 68 -10.83 14.01 -9.41
CA TYR A 68 -9.81 13.12 -8.88
C TYR A 68 -8.93 13.84 -7.83
N GLY A 69 -8.54 15.09 -8.08
CA GLY A 69 -7.86 15.93 -7.09
C GLY A 69 -8.70 16.14 -5.83
N ASP A 70 -9.95 16.59 -5.98
CA ASP A 70 -10.93 16.78 -4.91
C ASP A 70 -11.12 15.46 -4.10
N PHE A 71 -11.16 14.29 -4.76
CA PHE A 71 -11.26 12.98 -4.10
C PHE A 71 -10.00 12.59 -3.29
N LEU A 72 -8.79 12.91 -3.78
CA LEU A 72 -7.54 12.65 -3.07
C LEU A 72 -7.21 13.67 -1.96
N GLY A 73 -8.07 14.67 -1.74
CA GLY A 73 -7.87 15.73 -0.74
C GLY A 73 -6.98 16.88 -1.22
N LEU A 74 -6.81 17.05 -2.54
CA LEU A 74 -6.16 18.22 -3.15
C LEU A 74 -7.18 19.34 -3.41
N ASP A 75 -6.69 20.55 -3.69
CA ASP A 75 -7.48 21.55 -4.42
C ASP A 75 -7.55 21.13 -5.90
N GLY A 76 -8.59 20.37 -6.26
CA GLY A 76 -8.82 19.95 -7.64
C GLY A 76 -9.17 21.09 -8.58
N ASN A 77 -9.62 22.25 -8.08
CA ASN A 77 -9.88 23.45 -8.88
C ASN A 77 -8.56 24.12 -9.29
N ALA A 78 -7.61 24.26 -8.36
CA ALA A 78 -6.24 24.69 -8.67
C ALA A 78 -5.53 23.71 -9.60
N LEU A 79 -5.65 22.40 -9.36
CA LEU A 79 -5.01 21.38 -10.20
C LEU A 79 -5.59 21.32 -11.62
N ALA A 80 -6.92 21.42 -11.79
CA ALA A 80 -7.52 21.41 -13.12
C ALA A 80 -7.10 22.63 -13.97
N LYS A 81 -6.80 23.77 -13.33
CA LYS A 81 -6.30 24.99 -14.01
C LYS A 81 -4.87 24.88 -14.55
N THR A 82 -4.08 23.89 -14.14
CA THR A 82 -2.74 23.67 -14.73
C THR A 82 -2.78 22.88 -16.04
N PHE A 83 -3.94 22.32 -16.40
CA PHE A 83 -4.18 21.70 -17.71
C PHE A 83 -4.85 22.72 -18.65
N SER A 84 -4.21 23.03 -19.77
CA SER A 84 -4.65 24.04 -20.73
C SER A 84 -5.85 23.57 -21.55
N THR A 85 -6.78 24.50 -21.81
CA THR A 85 -8.02 24.29 -22.57
C THR A 85 -8.15 25.40 -23.60
N ASP A 86 -8.59 25.05 -24.81
CA ASP A 86 -8.80 25.98 -25.92
C ASP A 86 -10.06 26.85 -25.73
N TYR A 87 -10.92 26.50 -24.77
CA TYR A 87 -12.05 27.30 -24.34
C TYR A 87 -11.60 28.39 -23.34
N PRO A 88 -12.06 29.65 -23.50
CA PRO A 88 -11.81 30.70 -22.52
C PRO A 88 -12.45 30.37 -21.17
N PRO A 89 -11.92 30.89 -20.04
CA PRO A 89 -12.54 30.71 -18.73
C PRO A 89 -14.00 31.21 -18.73
N VAL A 90 -14.93 30.31 -18.39
CA VAL A 90 -16.34 30.67 -18.23
C VAL A 90 -16.50 31.37 -16.88
N GLU A 91 -16.39 32.70 -16.88
CA GLU A 91 -16.72 33.51 -15.71
C GLU A 91 -18.21 33.38 -15.42
N PHE A 92 -18.55 32.68 -14.33
CA PHE A 92 -19.93 32.37 -13.98
C PHE A 92 -20.55 33.51 -13.17
N ASP A 93 -21.06 34.52 -13.87
CA ASP A 93 -21.65 35.72 -13.30
C ASP A 93 -23.04 35.46 -12.72
N ALA A 94 -23.08 34.85 -11.53
CA ALA A 94 -24.30 34.48 -10.80
C ALA A 94 -25.34 35.62 -10.62
N GLN A 95 -24.93 36.88 -10.80
CA GLN A 95 -25.80 38.06 -10.77
C GLN A 95 -26.56 38.30 -12.08
N ALA A 96 -26.03 37.89 -13.24
CA ALA A 96 -26.73 38.00 -14.54
C ALA A 96 -27.82 36.94 -14.70
N ILE A 97 -27.57 35.72 -14.19
CA ILE A 97 -28.52 34.59 -14.19
C ILE A 97 -29.86 34.96 -13.50
N LEU A 98 -29.84 35.88 -12.53
CA LEU A 98 -31.01 36.38 -11.82
C LEU A 98 -31.73 37.55 -12.53
N GLY A 99 -31.14 38.12 -13.59
CA GLY A 99 -31.62 39.35 -14.23
C GLY A 99 -32.37 39.17 -15.56
N ASN A 100 -32.27 38.01 -16.22
CA ASN A 100 -32.68 37.85 -17.62
C ASN A 100 -33.60 36.64 -17.90
N THR A 101 -34.59 36.40 -17.04
CA THR A 101 -35.65 35.38 -17.22
C THR A 101 -36.60 35.70 -18.39
N THR A 102 -36.09 35.63 -19.62
CA THR A 102 -36.89 35.37 -20.82
C THR A 102 -36.49 34.00 -21.33
N ALA A 103 -37.38 33.02 -21.19
CA ALA A 103 -37.04 31.60 -21.31
C ALA A 103 -36.72 31.17 -22.74
N LYS A 104 -35.47 31.35 -23.18
CA LYS A 104 -34.83 30.45 -24.13
C LYS A 104 -33.97 29.47 -23.35
N LYS A 105 -34.58 28.36 -22.93
CA LYS A 105 -33.89 27.16 -22.45
C LYS A 105 -32.69 26.91 -23.40
N PRO A 106 -31.43 26.86 -22.91
CA PRO A 106 -30.39 26.25 -23.70
C PRO A 106 -30.82 24.80 -23.88
N GLU A 107 -31.15 24.43 -25.11
CA GLU A 107 -31.39 23.04 -25.44
C GLU A 107 -30.03 22.37 -25.36
N VAL A 108 -29.68 21.94 -24.13
CA VAL A 108 -28.60 20.99 -23.90
C VAL A 108 -29.03 19.76 -24.65
N GLU A 109 -28.50 19.61 -25.85
CA GLU A 109 -28.47 18.35 -26.57
C GLU A 109 -27.80 17.37 -25.62
N ILE A 110 -28.63 16.59 -24.93
CA ILE A 110 -28.18 15.56 -24.03
C ILE A 110 -27.47 14.57 -24.93
N TYR A 111 -26.13 14.65 -24.93
CA TYR A 111 -25.31 13.56 -25.41
C TYR A 111 -25.53 12.40 -24.46
N GLU A 112 -26.63 11.67 -24.68
CA GLU A 112 -26.74 10.28 -24.26
C GLU A 112 -25.47 9.62 -24.81
N PRO A 113 -24.57 9.11 -23.96
CA PRO A 113 -23.32 8.56 -24.42
C PRO A 113 -23.66 7.28 -25.17
N ASN A 114 -23.74 7.42 -26.51
CA ASN A 114 -24.50 6.53 -27.40
C ASN A 114 -24.36 5.09 -26.92
N LEU A 115 -25.45 4.56 -26.35
CA LEU A 115 -25.51 3.16 -25.95
C LEU A 115 -25.59 2.39 -27.26
N ILE A 116 -24.42 2.15 -27.86
CA ILE A 116 -24.23 1.24 -28.97
C ILE A 116 -24.94 -0.03 -28.53
N GLU A 117 -26.09 -0.32 -29.16
CA GLU A 117 -26.85 -1.50 -28.82
C GLU A 117 -25.90 -2.68 -28.98
N GLU A 118 -25.70 -3.43 -27.89
CA GLU A 118 -25.02 -4.72 -27.94
C GLU A 118 -25.99 -5.69 -28.63
N SER A 119 -26.07 -5.50 -29.95
CA SER A 119 -27.19 -5.92 -30.78
C SER A 119 -27.32 -7.44 -30.68
N SER A 120 -28.52 -7.90 -30.34
CA SER A 120 -28.85 -9.30 -30.08
C SER A 120 -28.88 -10.17 -31.35
N ALA A 121 -28.09 -9.79 -32.36
CA ALA A 121 -27.74 -10.59 -33.52
C ALA A 121 -26.87 -11.78 -33.10
N GLN A 122 -27.54 -12.88 -32.71
CA GLN A 122 -26.94 -14.21 -32.71
C GLN A 122 -26.30 -14.46 -34.09
N PRO A 123 -25.00 -14.76 -34.20
CA PRO A 123 -24.46 -15.33 -35.41
C PRO A 123 -24.88 -16.80 -35.47
N GLU A 124 -25.87 -17.13 -36.29
CA GLU A 124 -26.17 -18.52 -36.64
C GLU A 124 -24.96 -19.11 -37.39
N ILE A 125 -24.11 -19.85 -36.66
CA ILE A 125 -23.03 -20.63 -37.23
C ILE A 125 -23.08 -22.01 -36.58
N ASP A 126 -23.51 -23.01 -37.34
CA ASP A 126 -23.44 -24.43 -36.96
C ASP A 126 -21.98 -24.84 -36.76
N THR A 127 -21.47 -24.79 -35.53
CA THR A 127 -20.17 -25.36 -35.16
C THR A 127 -20.16 -25.78 -33.69
N LEU A 128 -19.95 -27.07 -33.45
CA LEU A 128 -19.66 -27.61 -32.12
C LEU A 128 -18.28 -27.14 -31.65
N ALA A 129 -18.22 -26.00 -30.95
CA ALA A 129 -17.03 -25.50 -30.28
C ALA A 129 -17.33 -25.24 -28.80
N SER A 130 -16.72 -26.03 -27.92
CA SER A 130 -16.89 -25.89 -26.46
C SER A 130 -16.40 -24.52 -25.97
N PRO A 131 -17.10 -23.85 -25.03
CA PRO A 131 -16.64 -22.58 -24.49
C PRO A 131 -15.26 -22.73 -23.82
N PRO A 132 -14.35 -21.74 -24.00
CA PRO A 132 -13.03 -21.80 -23.39
C PRO A 132 -13.15 -21.82 -21.86
N PRO A 133 -12.43 -22.71 -21.14
CA PRO A 133 -12.61 -22.87 -19.71
C PRO A 133 -12.24 -21.59 -18.96
N ALA A 134 -13.16 -21.11 -18.13
CA ALA A 134 -12.92 -19.97 -17.24
C ALA A 134 -11.68 -20.25 -16.38
N LYS A 135 -10.68 -19.36 -16.43
CA LYS A 135 -9.44 -19.49 -15.68
C LYS A 135 -9.78 -19.53 -14.18
N PRO A 136 -9.50 -20.61 -13.44
CA PRO A 136 -9.93 -20.72 -12.05
C PRO A 136 -9.27 -19.62 -11.22
N ILE A 137 -10.06 -19.00 -10.34
CA ILE A 137 -9.58 -18.02 -9.37
C ILE A 137 -8.56 -18.72 -8.47
N ARG A 138 -7.28 -18.44 -8.71
CA ARG A 138 -6.17 -19.13 -8.03
C ARG A 138 -6.29 -18.89 -6.51
N PRO A 139 -6.38 -19.94 -5.67
CA PRO A 139 -6.65 -19.79 -4.24
C PRO A 139 -5.39 -19.37 -3.47
N TYR A 140 -4.83 -18.20 -3.79
CA TYR A 140 -3.62 -17.67 -3.17
C TYR A 140 -3.74 -17.52 -1.65
N LEU A 141 -4.96 -17.33 -1.13
CA LEU A 141 -5.25 -17.38 0.31
C LEU A 141 -4.78 -18.68 0.98
N ALA A 142 -4.87 -19.83 0.31
CA ALA A 142 -4.40 -21.11 0.86
C ALA A 142 -2.87 -21.13 1.02
N TYR A 143 -2.12 -20.57 0.06
CA TYR A 143 -0.66 -20.43 0.16
C TYR A 143 -0.25 -19.40 1.22
N ILE A 144 -1.01 -18.32 1.40
CA ILE A 144 -0.78 -17.33 2.47
C ILE A 144 -0.99 -17.99 3.85
N ILE A 145 -2.09 -18.72 4.05
CA ILE A 145 -2.37 -19.46 5.30
C ILE A 145 -1.27 -20.51 5.58
N LEU A 146 -0.87 -21.27 4.56
CA LEU A 146 0.22 -22.24 4.67
C LEU A 146 1.56 -21.58 5.03
N GLY A 147 1.88 -20.44 4.43
CA GLY A 147 3.09 -19.67 4.72
C GLY A 147 3.12 -19.12 6.15
N VAL A 148 2.00 -18.58 6.64
CA VAL A 148 1.87 -18.12 8.04
C VAL A 148 2.02 -19.30 9.01
N ALA A 149 1.36 -20.44 8.75
CA ALA A 149 1.48 -21.64 9.57
C ALA A 149 2.92 -22.17 9.62
N ALA A 150 3.62 -22.20 8.49
CA ALA A 150 5.03 -22.61 8.42
C ALA A 150 5.96 -21.65 9.19
N LEU A 151 5.73 -20.34 9.10
CA LEU A 151 6.51 -19.32 9.81
C LEU A 151 6.30 -19.43 11.34
N VAL A 152 5.05 -19.59 11.80
CA VAL A 152 4.75 -19.82 13.22
C VAL A 152 5.38 -21.13 13.72
N GLY A 153 5.32 -22.21 12.93
CA GLY A 153 5.99 -23.47 13.25
C GLY A 153 7.51 -23.35 13.36
N LEU A 154 8.14 -22.59 12.47
CA LEU A 154 9.59 -22.32 12.50
C LEU A 154 9.99 -21.51 13.74
N VAL A 155 9.25 -20.45 14.07
CA VAL A 155 9.49 -19.64 15.29
C VAL A 155 9.32 -20.50 16.55
N TYR A 156 8.30 -21.36 16.60
CA TYR A 156 8.10 -22.29 17.71
C TYR A 156 9.24 -23.32 17.82
N ALA A 157 9.73 -23.86 16.70
CA ALA A 157 10.84 -24.80 16.69
C ALA A 157 12.16 -24.18 17.16
N ILE A 158 12.43 -22.92 16.81
CA ILE A 158 13.62 -22.16 17.26
C ILE A 158 13.51 -21.81 18.75
N ASN A 159 12.33 -21.40 19.23
CA ASN A 159 12.10 -21.00 20.61
C ASN A 159 11.84 -22.18 21.57
N LYS A 160 11.78 -23.42 21.09
CA LYS A 160 11.60 -24.60 21.96
C LYS A 160 12.87 -24.80 22.81
N PRO A 161 12.79 -24.73 24.15
CA PRO A 161 13.95 -24.95 25.00
C PRO A 161 14.49 -26.37 24.81
N ARG A 162 15.81 -26.48 24.61
CA ARG A 162 16.49 -27.77 24.48
C ARG A 162 16.53 -28.48 25.84
N THR A 163 15.51 -29.28 26.11
CA THR A 163 15.50 -30.24 27.22
C THR A 163 16.62 -31.26 26.99
N LEU A 164 17.77 -31.04 27.61
CA LEU A 164 18.86 -32.01 27.67
C LEU A 164 18.39 -33.18 28.55
N GLU A 165 17.97 -34.27 27.91
CA GLU A 165 17.49 -35.46 28.60
C GLU A 165 18.68 -36.18 29.26
N SER A 166 18.72 -36.15 30.60
CA SER A 166 19.83 -36.68 31.40
C SER A 166 19.94 -38.20 31.28
N ALA A 167 20.82 -38.66 30.39
CA ALA A 167 21.14 -40.07 30.21
C ALA A 167 21.67 -40.70 31.50
N THR A 168 20.79 -41.39 32.23
CA THR A 168 21.14 -42.10 33.48
C THR A 168 21.83 -43.42 33.12
N GLN A 169 23.16 -43.35 32.92
CA GLN A 169 23.95 -44.53 32.63
C GLN A 169 24.24 -45.33 33.92
N LYS A 170 23.52 -46.45 34.09
CA LYS A 170 23.86 -47.48 35.09
C LYS A 170 25.24 -48.06 34.78
N GLN A 171 26.11 -48.12 35.80
CA GLN A 171 27.22 -49.08 35.88
C GLN A 171 27.35 -49.56 37.33
N GLN A 172 27.68 -50.83 37.50
CA GLN A 172 27.71 -51.53 38.80
C GLN A 172 29.16 -51.74 39.30
N PRO A 173 29.37 -52.12 40.57
CA PRO A 173 30.65 -51.91 41.25
C PRO A 173 31.74 -52.90 40.86
N VAL A 174 33.00 -52.45 41.00
CA VAL A 174 34.20 -53.29 41.04
C VAL A 174 35.01 -52.92 42.27
N THR A 175 35.48 -53.92 43.02
CA THR A 175 36.17 -53.76 44.31
C THR A 175 37.69 -53.77 44.17
N GLN A 176 38.33 -52.72 44.71
CA GLN A 176 39.62 -52.66 45.45
C GLN A 176 40.84 -53.52 45.01
N PRO A 177 42.07 -52.98 45.11
CA PRO A 177 42.78 -53.10 46.39
C PRO A 177 43.44 -51.81 46.92
N VAL A 178 43.68 -51.84 48.24
CA VAL A 178 44.40 -50.84 49.07
C VAL A 178 45.86 -50.60 48.65
N SER A 179 46.35 -49.36 48.88
CA SER A 179 47.74 -49.13 49.32
C SER A 179 47.87 -47.84 50.16
N ALA A 180 48.89 -47.81 51.02
CA ALA A 180 49.05 -47.00 52.23
C ALA A 180 49.17 -45.46 52.09
N SER A 181 48.65 -44.74 53.09
CA SER A 181 49.14 -43.41 53.53
C SER A 181 50.46 -43.56 54.30
N PRO A 182 51.28 -42.48 54.47
CA PRO A 182 51.19 -41.72 55.74
C PRO A 182 51.63 -40.22 55.73
N VAL A 183 51.08 -39.41 56.66
CA VAL A 183 51.74 -38.38 57.54
C VAL A 183 52.57 -37.25 56.85
N THR A 184 52.39 -35.92 57.07
CA THR A 184 51.97 -35.04 58.21
C THR A 184 51.21 -33.77 57.66
N SER A 185 51.01 -32.55 58.24
CA SER A 185 51.28 -31.85 59.54
C SER A 185 50.39 -30.60 59.77
N THR A 186 49.81 -30.50 60.98
CA THR A 186 50.01 -29.45 62.04
C THR A 186 50.55 -28.01 61.71
N PRO A 187 50.22 -26.94 62.49
CA PRO A 187 48.90 -26.32 62.72
C PRO A 187 48.85 -24.74 62.83
N LYS A 188 47.62 -24.18 62.94
CA LYS A 188 47.07 -23.04 63.75
C LYS A 188 48.04 -22.20 64.66
N PRO A 189 48.01 -20.84 64.69
CA PRO A 189 46.99 -19.96 65.36
C PRO A 189 46.46 -18.79 64.48
N LEU A 190 45.38 -18.03 64.75
CA LEU A 190 44.58 -17.59 65.94
C LEU A 190 45.03 -16.26 66.59
N ASP A 191 44.06 -15.39 66.92
CA ASP A 191 44.14 -14.14 67.73
C ASP A 191 44.85 -12.92 67.06
N ALA A 192 44.53 -11.63 67.33
CA ALA A 192 43.47 -11.00 68.15
C ALA A 192 43.13 -9.55 67.67
N ALA A 193 42.22 -8.87 68.38
CA ALA A 193 41.59 -7.57 68.08
C ALA A 193 42.36 -6.31 68.60
N ASN A 194 41.62 -5.22 68.88
CA ASN A 194 42.04 -3.90 69.44
C ASN A 194 42.61 -2.92 68.37
N ILE A 195 42.08 -1.71 68.06
CA ILE A 195 41.45 -0.59 68.81
C ILE A 195 42.44 0.31 69.60
N SER A 196 42.88 1.42 68.99
CA SER A 196 43.17 2.74 69.61
C SER A 196 43.49 3.78 68.50
N LYS A 197 42.69 4.82 68.24
CA LYS A 197 42.70 6.18 68.85
C LYS A 197 43.98 7.03 68.64
N SER A 198 43.96 7.88 67.59
CA SER A 198 44.19 9.36 67.58
C SER A 198 45.48 9.98 68.22
N PRO A 199 45.73 11.32 68.22
CA PRO A 199 45.08 12.46 67.53
C PRO A 199 46.06 13.53 66.90
N THR A 200 45.51 14.58 66.23
CA THR A 200 46.04 15.99 66.17
C THR A 200 47.41 16.24 65.44
N VAL A 201 47.78 17.37 64.78
CA VAL A 201 47.35 18.80 64.71
C VAL A 201 47.36 19.36 63.26
N SER A 202 46.81 20.57 63.07
CA SER A 202 46.91 21.54 61.94
C SER A 202 48.30 22.26 61.88
N PRO A 203 48.54 23.41 61.17
CA PRO A 203 47.73 24.16 60.20
C PRO A 203 48.46 24.68 58.93
N THR A 204 47.70 25.22 57.97
CA THR A 204 47.88 26.58 57.39
C THR A 204 46.54 27.00 56.80
#